data_AF-A0A917X590-F1
#
_entry.id   AF-A0A917X590-F1
#
_cell.length_a   1.000
_cell.length_b   1.000
_cell.length_c   1.000
_cell.angle_alpha   90.00
_cell.angle_beta   90.00
_cell.angle_gamma   90.00
#
_symmetry.space_group_name_H-M   'P 1'
#
loop_
_entity.id
_entity.type
_entity.pdbx_description
1 polymer ?
#
loop_
_entity_poly.entity_id
_entity_poly.type
_entity_poly.pdbx_seq_one_letter_code
_entity_poly.pdbx_strand_id
1 'polypeptide(L)' 'MNVFIIGVRGSVGGLLAGNLIDRGDDVAGQVRRDEQRSDLAARGVKAHVAELAELTADSLAPKTD' A
#
# COMPACT_ATOMS: atom_id res chain seq x y z
N MET A 1 0.00 -1.06 -13.43
CA MET A 1 -1.26 -0.51 -12.88
C MET A 1 -1.00 0.06 -11.49
N ASN A 2 -1.81 1.01 -11.02
CA ASN A 2 -1.72 1.51 -9.64
C ASN A 2 -2.57 0.64 -8.71
N VAL A 3 -1.96 0.02 -7.71
CA VAL A 3 -2.63 -0.87 -6.76
C VAL A 3 -2.38 -0.43 -5.32
N PHE A 4 -3.44 -0.32 -4.52
CA PHE A 4 -3.34 -0.04 -3.09
C PHE A 4 -3.70 -1.27 -2.26
N ILE A 5 -2.82 -1.70 -1.36
CA ILE A 5 -3.01 -2.89 -0.51
C ILE A 5 -3.15 -2.49 0.96
N ILE A 6 -4.32 -2.81 1.52
CA ILE A 6 -4.55 -2.83 2.96
C ILE A 6 -4.07 -4.17 3.52
N GLY A 7 -3.31 -4.16 4.61
CA GLY A 7 -2.71 -5.37 5.17
C GLY A 7 -1.44 -5.83 4.44
N VAL A 8 -0.73 -4.91 3.77
CA VAL A 8 0.47 -5.20 2.96
C VAL A 8 1.64 -5.83 3.75
N ARG A 9 1.67 -5.65 5.07
CA ARG A 9 2.67 -6.27 5.96
C ARG A 9 2.32 -7.70 6.39
N GLY A 10 1.08 -8.14 6.14
CA GLY A 10 0.65 -9.51 6.44
C GLY A 10 1.24 -10.52 5.46
N SER A 11 1.20 -11.80 5.81
CA SER A 11 1.81 -12.88 5.00
C SER A 11 1.28 -12.91 3.57
N VAL A 12 -0.04 -12.78 3.39
CA VAL A 12 -0.67 -12.78 2.05
C VAL A 12 -0.42 -11.46 1.32
N GLY A 13 -0.66 -10.32 1.98
CA GLY A 13 -0.50 -9.00 1.37
C GLY A 13 0.94 -8.75 0.90
N GLY A 14 1.93 -9.24 1.66
CA GLY A 14 3.33 -9.15 1.30
C GLY A 14 3.69 -9.98 0.06
N LEU A 15 3.16 -11.20 -0.05
CA LEU A 15 3.38 -12.04 -1.24
C LEU A 15 2.71 -11.45 -2.48
N LEU A 16 1.48 -10.98 -2.34
CA LEU A 16 0.75 -10.32 -3.43
C LEU A 16 1.51 -9.07 -3.93
N ALA A 17 2.01 -8.23 -3.01
CA ALA A 17 2.78 -7.05 -3.37
C ALA A 17 4.02 -7.41 -4.20
N GLY A 18 4.76 -8.45 -3.81
CA GLY A 18 5.92 -8.93 -4.58
C GLY A 18 5.53 -9.34 -6.01
N ASN A 19 4.52 -10.19 -6.16
CA ASN A 19 4.07 -10.65 -7.47
C ASN A 19 3.58 -9.52 -8.39
N LEU A 20 2.94 -8.49 -7.83
CA LEU A 20 2.47 -7.33 -8.59
C LEU A 20 3.64 -6.44 -9.04
N ILE A 21 4.62 -6.22 -8.15
CA ILE A 21 5.83 -5.46 -8.48
C ILE A 21 6.63 -6.19 -9.56
N ASP A 22 6.81 -7.51 -9.45
CA ASP A 22 7.52 -8.32 -10.46
C ASP A 22 6.83 -8.28 -11.83
N ARG A 23 5.51 -8.08 -11.83
CA ARG A 23 4.70 -7.87 -13.06
C ARG A 23 4.85 -6.46 -13.65
N GLY A 24 5.45 -5.52 -12.91
CA GLY A 24 5.61 -4.11 -13.31
C GLY A 24 4.47 -3.19 -12.84
N ASP A 25 3.72 -3.58 -11.81
CA ASP A 25 2.71 -2.70 -11.22
C ASP A 25 3.28 -1.78 -10.14
N ASP A 26 2.71 -0.58 -10.04
CA ASP A 26 3.00 0.39 -8.99
C ASP A 26 2.16 0.05 -7.75
N VAL A 27 2.83 -0.43 -6.70
CA VAL A 27 2.17 -0.88 -5.48
C VAL A 27 2.36 0.12 -4.35
N ALA A 28 1.24 0.59 -3.81
CA ALA A 28 1.17 1.34 -2.56
C ALA A 28 0.51 0.50 -1.47
N GLY A 29 0.80 0.80 -0.20
CA GLY A 29 0.18 0.08 0.90
C GLY A 29 0.06 0.88 2.17
N GLN A 30 -0.90 0.50 3.00
CA GLN A 30 -1.20 1.15 4.27
C GLN A 30 -0.35 0.58 5.41
N VAL A 31 0.16 1.48 6.25
CA VAL A 31 0.79 1.19 7.54
C VAL A 31 0.18 2.07 8.62
N ARG A 32 0.33 1.65 9.89
CA ARG A 32 -0.19 2.42 11.04
C ARG A 32 0.85 3.33 11.67
N ARG A 33 2.14 3.04 11.47
CA ARG A 33 3.25 3.75 12.11
C ARG A 33 4.35 4.07 11.11
N ASP A 34 5.00 5.20 11.27
CA ASP A 34 5.98 5.73 10.32
C ASP A 34 7.23 4.86 10.19
N GLU A 35 7.69 4.28 11.30
CA GLU A 35 8.75 3.28 11.37
C GLU A 35 8.54 2.08 10.42
N GLN A 36 7.30 1.74 10.10
CA GLN A 36 6.94 0.61 9.23
C GLN A 36 7.14 0.90 7.74
N ARG A 37 7.45 2.15 7.36
CA ARG A 37 7.66 2.53 5.95
C ARG A 37 8.94 1.95 5.36
N SER A 38 10.02 1.90 6.14
CA SER A 38 11.35 1.52 5.64
C SER A 38 11.37 0.08 5.08
N ASP A 39 10.81 -0.87 5.82
CA ASP A 39 10.69 -2.28 5.41
C ASP A 39 9.94 -2.47 4.09
N LEU A 40 8.91 -1.65 3.85
CA LEU A 40 8.10 -1.71 2.63
C LEU A 40 8.77 -1.00 1.46
N ALA A 41 9.43 0.13 1.71
CA ALA A 41 10.19 0.85 0.69
C ALA A 41 11.34 0.00 0.14
N ALA A 42 12.04 -0.75 1.00
CA ALA A 42 13.07 -1.70 0.60
C ALA A 42 12.55 -2.82 -0.34
N ARG A 43 11.23 -3.03 -0.37
CA ARG A 43 10.54 -4.02 -1.19
C ARG A 43 9.82 -3.41 -2.40
N GLY A 44 10.06 -2.12 -2.69
CA GLY A 44 9.43 -1.41 -3.81
C GLY A 44 7.98 -0.95 -3.56
N VAL A 45 7.48 -1.05 -2.32
CA VAL A 45 6.12 -0.62 -1.97
C VAL A 45 6.15 0.81 -1.43
N LYS A 46 5.31 1.69 -1.99
CA LYS A 46 5.10 3.03 -1.43
C LYS A 46 4.16 2.97 -0.22
N ALA A 47 4.72 3.12 0.98
CA ALA A 47 3.93 3.05 2.21
C ALA A 47 3.27 4.40 2.58
N HIS A 48 1.99 4.34 2.92
CA HIS A 48 1.18 5.45 3.42
C HIS A 48 0.77 5.18 4.87
N VAL A 49 1.13 6.10 5.77
CA VAL A 49 0.63 6.06 7.15
C VAL A 49 -0.79 6.61 7.15
N ALA A 50 -1.74 5.77 7.52
CA ALA A 50 -3.14 6.16 7.68
C ALA A 50 -3.80 5.17 8.63
N GLU A 51 -4.70 5.63 9.49
CA GLU A 51 -5.58 4.72 10.21
C GLU A 51 -6.74 4.30 9.33
N LEU A 52 -7.02 2.99 9.31
CA LEU A 52 -8.01 2.43 8.40
C LEU A 52 -9.42 2.95 8.68
N ALA A 53 -9.70 3.22 9.95
CA ALA A 53 -10.95 3.83 10.40
C ALA A 53 -11.10 5.29 9.97
N GLU A 54 -10.00 5.95 9.58
CA GLU A 54 -9.98 7.35 9.17
C GLU A 54 -9.94 7.51 7.64
N LEU A 55 -9.72 6.42 6.89
CA LEU A 55 -9.74 6.42 5.42
C LEU A 55 -11.18 6.48 4.91
N THR A 56 -11.49 7.53 4.14
CA THR A 56 -12.77 7.69 3.43
C THR A 56 -12.66 7.23 1.98
N ALA A 57 -13.79 6.93 1.33
CA ALA A 57 -13.81 6.58 -0.09
C ALA A 57 -13.13 7.65 -0.97
N ASP A 58 -13.38 8.94 -0.68
CA ASP A 58 -12.77 10.07 -1.40
C ASP A 58 -11.25 10.13 -1.20
N SER A 59 -10.74 9.71 -0.03
CA SER A 59 -9.30 9.64 0.22
C SER A 59 -8.60 8.51 -0.54
N LEU A 60 -9.34 7.45 -0.91
CA LEU A 60 -8.82 6.27 -1.60
C LEU A 60 -9.02 6.34 -3.12
N ALA A 61 -10.10 6.96 -3.57
CA ALA A 61 -10.46 7.14 -4.97
C ALA A 61 -10.94 8.58 -5.18
N PRO A 62 -10.01 9.56 -5.19
CA PRO A 62 -10.38 10.95 -5.41
C PRO A 62 -11.09 11.07 -6.76
N LYS A 63 -12.27 11.70 -6.76
CA LYS A 63 -12.97 12.03 -8.00
C LYS A 63 -12.09 12.98 -8.82
N THR A 64 -11.62 12.51 -9.96
CA THR A 64 -11.17 13.38 -11.04
C THR A 64 -12.38 14.02 -11.69
N ASP A 65 -12.41 15.36 -11.72
CA ASP A 65 -13.28 16.14 -12.61
C ASP A 65 -12.91 15.91 -14.08
#